data_AF-A0A5C3MDX2-F1
#
_entry.id   AF-A0A5C3MDX2-F1
#
_cell.length_a   1.000
_cell.length_b   1.000
_cell.length_c   1.000
_cell.angle_alpha   90.00
_cell.angle_beta   90.00
_cell.angle_gamma   90.00
#
_symmetry.space_group_name_H-M   'P 1'
#
loop_
_entity.id
_entity.type
_entity.pdbx_description
1 polymer ?
#
loop_
_entity_poly.entity_id
_entity_poly.type
_entity_poly.pdbx_seq_one_letter_code
_entity_poly.pdbx_strand_id
1 'polypeptide(L)'
;MNPGLALSSVFRISSSGFQRAASRCVSSSLPARSFTSRPVLPKTGYRTFSSNQFPASSNPNPPTTTEKSPTAAFDGLFMNFVDNAMKRNMPVESAEETWAKQSVDAASKLSMLPPTGPYSGRSVNVYRGQVGDAFRSLDGILTRNKVRQQLRAAERHEKRGAKQRRLSSERWRKQFANEVRKKVQLVIKIRNRGA
;
A
#
# COMPACT_ATOMS: atom_id res chain seq x y z
N MET A 1 -57.87 27.16 -14.49
CA MET A 1 -59.14 26.46 -14.21
C MET A 1 -59.67 25.88 -15.51
N ASN A 2 -60.23 24.68 -15.42
CA ASN A 2 -60.76 23.76 -16.43
C ASN A 2 -59.80 22.83 -17.20
N PRO A 3 -60.24 21.57 -17.41
CA PRO A 3 -59.43 20.37 -17.23
C PRO A 3 -59.40 19.48 -18.49
N GLY A 4 -58.64 18.39 -18.43
CA GLY A 4 -58.26 17.59 -19.59
C GLY A 4 -59.31 16.62 -20.12
N LEU A 5 -58.96 15.97 -21.22
CA LEU A 5 -59.36 14.61 -21.57
C LEU A 5 -58.26 13.95 -22.41
N ALA A 6 -57.94 12.72 -22.03
CA ALA A 6 -56.89 11.87 -22.55
C ALA A 6 -57.42 10.96 -23.66
N LEU A 7 -56.60 10.65 -24.68
CA LEU A 7 -56.70 9.40 -25.45
C LEU A 7 -55.32 8.97 -25.99
N SER A 8 -54.83 7.89 -25.36
CA SER A 8 -54.08 6.76 -25.95
C SER A 8 -53.28 6.96 -27.26
N SER A 9 -51.95 7.05 -27.15
CA SER A 9 -51.05 6.69 -28.24
C SER A 9 -50.39 5.34 -27.92
N VAL A 10 -50.65 4.39 -28.80
CA VAL A 10 -50.25 2.99 -28.77
C VAL A 10 -48.72 2.87 -28.89
N PHE A 11 -48.14 2.14 -27.95
CA PHE A 11 -46.78 1.59 -28.00
C PHE A 11 -46.61 0.71 -29.25
N ARG A 12 -45.70 1.07 -30.16
CA ARG A 12 -45.23 0.17 -31.22
C ARG A 12 -43.77 -0.17 -30.96
N ILE A 13 -43.55 -1.24 -30.19
CA ILE A 13 -42.23 -1.85 -30.01
C ILE A 13 -41.94 -2.66 -31.29
N SER A 14 -40.96 -2.20 -32.06
CA SER A 14 -40.40 -2.92 -33.20
C SER A 14 -39.59 -4.11 -32.69
N SER A 15 -40.11 -5.31 -32.94
CA SER A 15 -39.47 -6.59 -32.65
C SER A 15 -38.62 -7.04 -33.84
N SER A 16 -37.34 -6.61 -33.88
CA SER A 16 -36.38 -7.12 -34.84
C SER A 16 -35.63 -8.35 -34.28
N GLY A 17 -36.10 -9.53 -34.68
CA GLY A 17 -35.31 -10.69 -35.10
C GLY A 17 -34.14 -11.13 -34.22
N PHE A 18 -34.42 -11.94 -33.21
CA PHE A 18 -33.44 -12.79 -32.55
C PHE A 18 -33.30 -14.09 -33.35
N GLN A 19 -32.40 -14.13 -34.34
CA GLN A 19 -32.06 -15.38 -35.02
C GLN A 19 -31.20 -16.25 -34.09
N ARG A 20 -31.82 -17.29 -33.54
CA ARG A 20 -31.14 -18.39 -32.84
C ARG A 20 -30.43 -19.26 -33.87
N ALA A 21 -29.11 -19.13 -33.97
CA ALA A 21 -28.28 -20.14 -34.62
C ALA A 21 -28.24 -21.40 -33.76
N ALA A 22 -28.73 -22.49 -34.32
CA ALA A 22 -28.65 -23.82 -33.75
C ALA A 22 -27.27 -24.45 -34.00
N SER A 23 -26.84 -25.23 -33.01
CA SER A 23 -26.10 -26.50 -33.19
C SER A 23 -24.69 -26.46 -33.80
N ARG A 24 -23.67 -26.42 -32.91
CA ARG A 24 -22.56 -27.40 -32.92
C ARG A 24 -22.12 -27.68 -31.47
N CYS A 25 -22.83 -28.58 -30.82
CA CYS A 25 -22.36 -29.28 -29.63
C CYS A 25 -21.28 -30.28 -30.05
N VAL A 26 -20.01 -29.90 -29.93
CA VAL A 26 -18.91 -30.86 -29.96
C VAL A 26 -18.95 -31.59 -28.63
N SER A 27 -19.44 -32.83 -28.68
CA SER A 27 -19.42 -33.79 -27.58
C SER A 27 -17.96 -34.19 -27.32
N SER A 28 -17.26 -33.44 -26.48
CA SER A 28 -16.03 -33.92 -25.85
C SER A 28 -16.44 -34.79 -24.66
N SER A 29 -16.49 -36.10 -24.89
CA SER A 29 -16.59 -37.12 -23.85
C SER A 29 -15.47 -36.93 -22.84
N LEU A 30 -15.77 -36.27 -21.72
CA LEU A 30 -14.88 -36.26 -20.57
C LEU A 30 -14.91 -37.66 -19.95
N PRO A 31 -13.76 -38.33 -19.76
CA PRO A 31 -13.74 -39.61 -19.05
C PRO A 31 -14.21 -39.38 -17.62
N ALA A 32 -15.13 -40.24 -17.18
CA ALA A 32 -15.56 -40.36 -15.80
C ALA A 32 -14.33 -40.51 -14.90
N ARG A 33 -14.02 -39.46 -14.12
CA ARG A 33 -13.05 -39.58 -13.03
C ARG A 33 -13.71 -40.44 -11.96
N SER A 34 -13.28 -41.70 -11.93
CA SER A 34 -13.45 -42.59 -10.80
C SER A 34 -13.06 -41.87 -9.51
N PHE A 35 -13.96 -41.91 -8.54
CA PHE A 35 -13.70 -41.52 -7.16
C PHE A 35 -12.61 -42.45 -6.61
N THR A 36 -11.35 -42.03 -6.71
CA THR A 36 -10.29 -42.63 -5.90
C THR A 36 -10.52 -42.17 -4.47
N SER A 37 -10.84 -43.13 -3.62
CA SER A 37 -10.83 -43.05 -2.16
C SER A 37 -9.68 -42.17 -1.67
N ARG A 38 -10.02 -41.14 -0.89
CA ARG A 38 -9.04 -40.31 -0.18
C ARG A 38 -8.28 -41.21 0.81
N PRO A 39 -6.95 -41.31 0.75
CA PRO A 39 -6.20 -41.82 1.89
C PRO A 39 -6.29 -40.80 3.03
N VAL A 40 -6.79 -41.26 4.18
CA VAL A 40 -6.71 -40.56 5.46
C VAL A 40 -5.24 -40.54 5.87
N LEU A 41 -4.59 -39.38 5.78
CA LEU A 41 -3.26 -39.18 6.35
C LEU A 41 -3.38 -38.87 7.85
N PRO A 42 -2.53 -39.48 8.69
CA PRO A 42 -2.57 -39.33 10.14
C PRO A 42 -2.14 -37.92 10.58
N LYS A 43 -2.83 -37.43 11.62
CA LYS A 43 -2.42 -36.33 12.48
C LYS A 43 -1.13 -36.73 13.22
N THR A 44 0.01 -36.16 12.87
CA THR A 44 1.14 -35.91 13.80
C THR A 44 2.08 -34.88 13.19
N GLY A 45 2.55 -33.94 14.00
CA GLY A 45 3.59 -32.99 13.61
C GLY A 45 3.32 -31.58 14.13
N TYR A 46 3.45 -31.40 15.45
CA TYR A 46 3.72 -30.09 16.03
C TYR A 46 4.91 -29.47 15.28
N ARG A 47 4.67 -28.36 14.57
CA ARG A 47 5.77 -27.56 14.03
C ARG A 47 6.51 -26.98 15.23
N THR A 48 7.66 -27.56 15.56
CA THR A 48 8.69 -26.89 16.33
C THR A 48 9.10 -25.64 15.54
N PHE A 49 8.99 -24.48 16.17
CA PHE A 49 9.57 -23.25 15.67
C PHE A 49 11.09 -23.44 15.67
N SER A 50 11.65 -23.79 14.52
CA SER A 50 13.09 -23.73 14.29
C SER A 50 13.49 -22.26 14.29
N SER A 51 14.17 -21.86 15.36
CA SER A 51 14.90 -20.60 15.48
C SER A 51 15.98 -20.53 14.40
N ASN A 52 15.62 -20.03 13.22
CA ASN A 52 16.61 -19.66 12.22
C ASN A 52 17.31 -18.37 12.67
N GLN A 53 18.51 -18.57 13.22
CA GLN A 53 19.75 -17.90 12.82
C GLN A 53 19.53 -16.65 11.96
N PHE A 54 19.72 -15.51 12.61
CA PHE A 54 19.97 -14.24 11.95
C PHE A 54 21.17 -14.38 11.01
N PRO A 55 21.07 -14.05 9.71
CA PRO A 55 22.26 -13.83 8.91
C PRO A 55 22.94 -12.56 9.41
N ALA A 56 24.17 -12.72 9.92
CA ALA A 56 25.06 -11.62 10.25
C ALA A 56 25.28 -10.75 9.00
N SER A 57 24.77 -9.52 9.05
CA SER A 57 25.07 -8.47 8.09
C SER A 57 26.41 -7.85 8.46
N SER A 58 27.50 -8.32 7.87
CA SER A 58 28.79 -7.65 7.92
C SER A 58 29.28 -7.34 6.50
N ASN A 59 29.03 -6.11 6.05
CA ASN A 59 29.95 -5.38 5.17
C ASN A 59 29.65 -3.88 5.26
N PRO A 60 30.41 -3.12 6.06
CA PRO A 60 30.43 -1.67 5.97
C PRO A 60 31.32 -1.25 4.79
N ASN A 61 30.74 -0.63 3.76
CA ASN A 61 31.54 0.20 2.86
C ASN A 61 31.90 1.48 3.62
N PRO A 62 33.17 1.95 3.58
CA PRO A 62 33.53 3.22 4.16
C PRO A 62 32.86 4.36 3.37
N PRO A 63 32.26 5.37 4.04
CA PRO A 63 31.79 6.56 3.36
C PRO A 63 32.98 7.37 2.81
N THR A 64 32.85 7.81 1.57
CA THR A 64 33.73 8.79 0.92
C THR A 64 33.85 10.05 1.80
N THR A 65 35.02 10.24 2.39
CA THR A 65 35.38 11.44 3.14
C THR A 65 35.54 12.61 2.17
N THR A 66 34.51 13.45 2.12
CA THR A 66 34.72 14.87 1.83
C THR A 66 35.58 15.42 2.97
N GLU A 67 36.78 15.91 2.67
CA GLU A 67 37.69 16.51 3.63
C GLU A 67 37.00 17.67 4.36
N LYS A 68 36.45 17.36 5.54
CA LYS A 68 36.08 18.34 6.55
C LYS A 68 37.08 18.14 7.68
N SER A 69 37.68 19.25 8.12
CA SER A 69 38.75 19.28 9.11
C SER A 69 38.46 18.35 10.30
N PRO A 70 39.47 17.60 10.78
CA PRO A 70 39.30 16.60 11.85
C PRO A 70 38.83 17.19 13.19
N THR A 71 38.82 18.51 13.33
CA THR A 71 38.32 19.23 14.51
C THR A 71 36.80 19.15 14.69
N ALA A 72 36.02 19.07 13.60
CA ALA A 72 34.55 19.11 13.70
C ALA A 72 33.93 17.79 14.22
N ALA A 73 34.59 16.66 14.02
CA ALA A 73 34.07 15.36 14.45
C ALA A 73 34.25 15.12 15.97
N PHE A 74 35.35 15.60 16.55
CA PHE A 74 35.59 15.53 17.99
C PHE A 74 34.77 16.55 18.79
N ASP A 75 34.55 17.76 18.25
CA ASP A 75 33.66 18.77 18.85
C ASP A 75 32.22 18.27 18.99
N GLY A 76 31.70 17.60 17.95
CA GLY A 76 30.35 17.01 18.01
C GLY A 76 30.21 15.89 19.04
N LEU A 77 31.25 15.09 19.25
CA LEU A 77 31.26 14.02 20.26
C LEU A 77 31.35 14.57 21.67
N PHE A 78 32.16 15.62 21.87
CA PHE A 78 32.32 16.27 23.17
C PHE A 78 31.06 17.05 23.59
N MET A 79 30.43 17.80 22.68
CA MET A 79 29.18 18.51 22.99
C MET A 79 28.04 17.54 23.35
N ASN A 80 27.93 16.40 22.67
CA ASN A 80 26.97 15.37 23.03
C ASN A 80 27.25 14.75 24.41
N PHE A 81 28.52 14.60 24.82
CA PHE A 81 28.86 14.08 26.15
C PHE A 81 28.51 15.08 27.26
N VAL A 82 28.79 16.38 27.04
CA VAL A 82 28.45 17.46 27.96
C VAL A 82 26.93 17.62 28.08
N ASP A 83 26.20 17.64 26.97
CA ASP A 83 24.73 17.70 26.95
C ASP A 83 24.09 16.51 27.68
N ASN A 84 24.68 15.32 27.52
CA ASN A 84 24.20 14.11 28.16
C ASN A 84 24.64 13.99 29.64
N ALA A 85 25.71 14.68 30.05
CA ALA A 85 26.08 14.85 31.45
C ALA A 85 25.18 15.87 32.16
N MET A 86 24.81 16.96 31.47
CA MET A 86 23.86 17.96 31.98
C MET A 86 22.45 17.37 32.13
N LYS A 87 21.98 16.53 31.19
CA LYS A 87 20.68 15.83 31.31
C LYS A 87 20.61 14.83 32.47
N ARG A 88 21.73 14.23 32.87
CA ARG A 88 21.79 13.26 33.98
C ARG A 88 21.70 13.91 35.37
N ASN A 89 21.99 15.22 35.46
CA ASN A 89 21.93 15.99 36.71
C ASN A 89 20.64 16.82 36.84
N MET A 90 19.69 16.68 35.91
CA MET A 90 18.35 17.24 36.11
C MET A 90 17.61 16.43 37.17
N PRO A 91 16.87 17.07 38.10
CA PRO A 91 15.99 16.34 38.99
C PRO A 91 15.09 15.44 38.14
N VAL A 92 15.03 14.15 38.49
CA VAL A 92 14.17 13.18 37.82
C VAL A 92 12.74 13.67 38.03
N GLU A 93 12.22 14.42 37.06
CA GLU A 93 10.83 14.83 37.06
C GLU A 93 9.99 13.57 37.24
N SER A 94 9.05 13.61 38.19
CA SER A 94 8.14 12.49 38.40
C SER A 94 7.48 12.14 37.07
N ALA A 95 7.23 10.85 36.81
CA ALA A 95 6.54 10.42 35.60
C ALA A 95 5.22 11.21 35.42
N GLU A 96 4.55 11.53 36.53
CA GLU A 96 3.33 12.33 36.54
C GLU A 96 3.55 13.77 36.03
N GLU A 97 4.66 14.40 36.39
CA GLU A 97 4.97 15.77 35.95
C GLU A 97 5.34 15.80 34.47
N THR A 98 6.09 14.79 34.01
CA THR A 98 6.42 14.63 32.58
C THR A 98 5.15 14.42 31.76
N TRP A 99 4.23 13.57 32.25
CA TRP A 99 2.95 13.32 31.59
C TRP A 99 2.04 14.55 31.62
N ALA A 100 2.00 15.30 32.73
CA ALA A 100 1.25 16.53 32.83
C ALA A 100 1.73 17.55 31.79
N LYS A 101 3.04 17.78 31.67
CA LYS A 101 3.63 18.65 30.65
C LYS A 101 3.28 18.19 29.23
N GLN A 102 3.46 16.91 28.94
CA GLN A 102 3.13 16.34 27.63
C GLN A 102 1.63 16.43 27.30
N SER A 103 0.76 16.27 28.30
CA SER A 103 -0.69 16.37 28.11
C SER A 103 -1.12 17.80 27.74
N VAL A 104 -0.55 18.80 28.41
CA VAL A 104 -0.79 20.22 28.13
C VAL A 104 -0.26 20.57 26.74
N ASP A 105 0.94 20.10 26.40
CA ASP A 105 1.54 20.30 25.07
C ASP A 105 0.75 19.59 23.96
N ALA A 106 0.21 18.40 24.23
CA ALA A 106 -0.65 17.69 23.29
C ALA A 106 -1.98 18.42 23.09
N ALA A 107 -2.58 18.93 24.17
CA ALA A 107 -3.81 19.71 24.11
C ALA A 107 -3.62 21.03 23.35
N SER A 108 -2.51 21.74 23.57
CA SER A 108 -2.20 22.97 22.83
C SER A 108 -1.90 22.68 21.35
N LYS A 109 -1.22 21.58 21.01
CA LYS A 109 -1.03 21.17 19.61
C LYS A 109 -2.36 20.81 18.95
N LEU A 110 -3.24 20.08 19.64
CA LEU A 110 -4.56 19.71 19.14
C LEU A 110 -5.46 20.93 18.92
N SER A 111 -5.33 22.00 19.72
CA SER A 111 -6.11 23.23 19.49
C SER A 111 -5.61 24.02 18.27
N MET A 112 -4.32 23.93 17.94
CA MET A 112 -3.73 24.58 16.76
C MET A 112 -3.93 23.81 15.45
N LEU A 113 -4.11 22.49 15.51
CA LEU A 113 -4.27 21.63 14.33
C LEU A 113 -5.76 21.33 14.11
N PRO A 114 -6.34 21.60 12.92
CA PRO A 114 -7.71 21.23 12.65
C PRO A 114 -7.88 19.71 12.78
N PRO A 115 -9.03 19.23 13.31
CA PRO A 115 -9.29 17.80 13.44
C PRO A 115 -9.17 17.09 12.09
N THR A 116 -8.64 15.88 12.11
CA THR A 116 -8.34 15.09 10.92
C THR A 116 -9.63 14.71 10.17
N GLY A 117 -10.06 15.56 9.24
CA GLY A 117 -11.20 15.30 8.38
C GLY A 117 -10.92 14.24 7.30
N PRO A 118 -11.94 13.75 6.58
CA PRO A 118 -11.78 12.79 5.48
C PRO A 118 -10.96 13.33 4.29
N TYR A 119 -10.79 14.65 4.24
CA TYR A 119 -9.94 15.36 3.27
C TYR A 119 -8.50 15.53 3.74
N SER A 120 -8.20 15.19 4.99
CA SER A 120 -6.84 15.23 5.53
C SER A 120 -5.96 14.27 4.73
N GLY A 121 -4.88 14.81 4.14
CA GLY A 121 -4.00 14.06 3.23
C GLY A 121 -4.52 13.89 1.79
N ARG A 122 -5.62 14.57 1.42
CA ARG A 122 -6.14 14.64 0.03
C ARG A 122 -6.33 16.10 -0.44
N SER A 123 -5.83 17.06 0.32
CA SER A 123 -5.76 18.47 -0.04
C SER A 123 -4.34 18.86 -0.44
N VAL A 124 -4.22 19.83 -1.34
CA VAL A 124 -2.95 20.44 -1.74
C VAL A 124 -3.16 21.95 -1.81
N ASN A 125 -2.33 22.72 -1.13
CA ASN A 125 -2.37 24.17 -1.20
C ASN A 125 -1.82 24.64 -2.55
N VAL A 126 -2.52 25.58 -3.20
CA VAL A 126 -2.05 26.19 -4.44
C VAL A 126 -1.08 27.31 -4.10
N TYR A 127 0.16 27.21 -4.57
CA TYR A 127 1.17 28.23 -4.37
C TYR A 127 1.30 29.11 -5.62
N ARG A 128 1.35 30.44 -5.45
CA ARG A 128 1.55 31.44 -6.52
C ARG A 128 0.61 31.28 -7.73
N GLY A 129 -0.64 30.84 -7.50
CA GLY A 129 -1.62 30.65 -8.56
C GLY A 129 -1.30 29.50 -9.54
N GLN A 130 -0.29 28.67 -9.27
CA GLN A 130 0.08 27.53 -10.12
C GLN A 130 -0.85 26.34 -9.87
N VAL A 131 -2.09 26.46 -10.36
CA VAL A 131 -3.14 25.43 -10.18
C VAL A 131 -2.77 24.12 -10.87
N GLY A 132 -2.11 24.19 -12.03
CA GLY A 132 -1.72 22.99 -12.79
C GLY A 132 -0.80 22.06 -12.01
N ASP A 133 0.23 22.61 -11.34
CA ASP A 133 1.18 21.82 -10.56
C ASP A 133 0.56 21.28 -9.26
N ALA A 134 -0.28 22.09 -8.61
CA ALA A 134 -1.06 21.64 -7.47
C ALA A 134 -1.99 20.46 -7.84
N PHE A 135 -2.62 20.51 -9.01
CA PHE A 135 -3.48 19.42 -9.51
C PHE A 135 -2.68 18.15 -9.83
N ARG A 136 -1.50 18.27 -10.46
CA ARG A 136 -0.59 17.13 -10.70
C ARG A 136 -0.12 16.49 -9.39
N SER A 137 0.23 17.32 -8.41
CA SER A 137 0.62 16.85 -7.07
C SER A 137 -0.53 16.10 -6.40
N LEU A 138 -1.74 16.66 -6.44
CA LEU A 138 -2.96 16.02 -5.93
C LEU A 138 -3.22 14.67 -6.63
N ASP A 139 -3.09 14.60 -7.95
CA ASP A 139 -3.24 13.36 -8.71
C ASP A 139 -2.24 12.28 -8.30
N GLY A 140 -0.98 12.67 -8.06
CA GLY A 140 0.06 11.80 -7.51
C GLY A 140 -0.27 11.29 -6.10
N ILE A 141 -0.82 12.13 -5.23
CA ILE A 141 -1.29 11.75 -3.89
C ILE A 141 -2.43 10.73 -3.99
N LEU A 142 -3.45 10.98 -4.81
CA LEU A 142 -4.59 10.08 -4.98
C LEU A 142 -4.17 8.72 -5.57
N THR A 143 -3.18 8.71 -6.46
CA THR A 143 -2.62 7.51 -7.09
C THR A 143 -1.83 6.68 -6.08
N ARG A 144 -0.94 7.29 -5.29
CA ARG A 144 -0.19 6.60 -4.22
C ARG A 144 -1.11 5.96 -3.19
N ASN A 145 -2.16 6.69 -2.80
CA ASN A 145 -3.18 6.22 -1.85
C ASN A 145 -4.19 5.25 -2.49
N LYS A 146 -4.12 5.01 -3.80
CA LYS A 146 -4.98 4.11 -4.58
C LYS A 146 -6.48 4.42 -4.47
N VAL A 147 -6.84 5.68 -4.23
CA VAL A 147 -8.23 6.10 -3.98
C VAL A 147 -9.14 5.75 -5.18
N ARG A 148 -8.71 6.08 -6.40
CA ARG A 148 -9.47 5.79 -7.62
C ARG A 148 -9.64 4.30 -7.91
N GLN A 149 -8.63 3.49 -7.57
CA GLN A 149 -8.71 2.04 -7.73
C GLN A 149 -9.70 1.43 -6.74
N GLN A 150 -9.65 1.89 -5.48
CA GLN A 150 -10.57 1.45 -4.44
C GLN A 150 -12.00 1.84 -4.75
N LEU A 151 -12.23 3.07 -5.24
CA LEU A 151 -13.55 3.53 -5.66
C LEU A 151 -14.14 2.62 -6.73
N ARG A 152 -13.38 2.35 -7.80
CA ARG A 152 -13.80 1.41 -8.86
C ARG A 152 -14.05 -0.02 -8.37
N ALA A 153 -13.26 -0.49 -7.41
CA ALA A 153 -13.45 -1.81 -6.82
C ALA A 153 -14.65 -1.87 -5.84
N ALA A 154 -15.04 -0.73 -5.26
CA ALA A 154 -16.14 -0.61 -4.32
C ALA A 154 -17.50 -0.35 -5.00
N GLU A 155 -17.51 0.15 -6.24
CA GLU A 155 -18.73 0.36 -7.05
C GLU A 155 -19.62 -0.88 -7.14
N ARG A 156 -19.05 -2.09 -7.11
CA ARG A 156 -19.79 -3.35 -7.14
C ARG A 156 -19.29 -4.30 -6.06
N HIS A 157 -20.20 -5.09 -5.50
CA HIS A 157 -19.84 -6.11 -4.52
C HIS A 157 -18.99 -7.23 -5.16
N GLU A 158 -17.74 -7.36 -4.70
CA GLU A 158 -16.87 -8.50 -5.01
C GLU A 158 -17.03 -9.58 -3.94
N LYS A 159 -17.42 -10.81 -4.34
CA LYS A 159 -17.49 -11.96 -3.43
C LYS A 159 -16.15 -12.19 -2.73
N ARG A 160 -16.17 -12.53 -1.43
CA ARG A 160 -14.95 -12.74 -0.61
C ARG A 160 -13.92 -13.68 -1.26
N GLY A 161 -14.36 -14.82 -1.78
CA GLY A 161 -13.46 -15.80 -2.42
C GLY A 161 -12.80 -15.27 -3.70
N ALA A 162 -13.56 -14.51 -4.52
CA ALA A 162 -13.02 -13.85 -5.70
C ALA A 162 -11.96 -12.80 -5.32
N LYS A 163 -12.27 -11.97 -4.30
CA LYS A 163 -11.35 -10.97 -3.74
C LYS A 163 -10.04 -11.59 -3.25
N GLN A 164 -10.10 -12.71 -2.54
CA GLN A 164 -8.90 -13.39 -2.04
C GLN A 164 -8.03 -13.93 -3.18
N ARG A 165 -8.63 -14.59 -4.18
CA ARG A 165 -7.90 -15.10 -5.35
C ARG A 165 -7.25 -13.95 -6.13
N ARG A 166 -7.97 -12.85 -6.34
CA ARG A 166 -7.44 -11.64 -6.98
C ARG A 166 -6.24 -11.11 -6.21
N LEU A 167 -6.39 -10.84 -4.91
CA LEU A 167 -5.30 -10.29 -4.08
C LEU A 167 -4.07 -11.21 -4.03
N SER A 168 -4.26 -12.52 -3.96
CA SER A 168 -3.16 -13.49 -4.04
C SER A 168 -2.42 -13.39 -5.37
N SER A 169 -3.16 -13.39 -6.49
CA SER A 169 -2.58 -13.25 -7.84
C SER A 169 -1.84 -11.91 -8.03
N GLU A 170 -2.38 -10.81 -7.48
CA GLU A 170 -1.74 -9.50 -7.53
C GLU A 170 -0.43 -9.46 -6.73
N ARG A 171 -0.41 -10.07 -5.53
CA ARG A 171 0.80 -10.17 -4.72
C ARG A 171 1.87 -10.98 -5.46
N TRP A 172 1.50 -12.11 -6.04
CA TRP A 172 2.41 -12.94 -6.82
C TRP A 172 3.01 -12.18 -8.01
N ARG A 173 2.18 -11.52 -8.83
CA ARG A 173 2.66 -10.72 -9.97
C ARG A 173 3.64 -9.61 -9.53
N LYS A 174 3.38 -8.96 -8.39
CA LYS A 174 4.28 -7.94 -7.83
C LYS A 174 5.62 -8.53 -7.38
N GLN A 175 5.58 -9.65 -6.65
CA GLN A 175 6.78 -10.35 -6.21
C GLN A 175 7.60 -10.83 -7.41
N PHE A 176 6.96 -11.49 -8.37
CA PHE A 176 7.59 -11.95 -9.60
C PHE A 176 8.25 -10.81 -10.37
N ALA A 177 7.53 -9.70 -10.59
CA ALA A 177 8.09 -8.53 -11.26
C ALA A 177 9.29 -7.94 -10.52
N ASN A 178 9.27 -7.92 -9.18
CA ASN A 178 10.41 -7.46 -8.38
C ASN A 178 11.62 -8.38 -8.53
N GLU A 179 11.43 -9.70 -8.49
CA GLU A 179 12.51 -10.67 -8.69
C GLU A 179 13.10 -10.57 -10.11
N VAL A 180 12.25 -10.44 -11.13
CA VAL A 180 12.70 -10.22 -12.52
C VAL A 180 13.51 -8.92 -12.62
N ARG A 181 13.03 -7.81 -12.03
CA ARG A 181 13.78 -6.54 -12.04
C ARG A 181 15.14 -6.66 -11.36
N LYS A 182 15.24 -7.35 -10.22
CA LYS A 182 16.53 -7.57 -9.53
C LYS A 182 17.50 -8.34 -10.42
N LYS A 183 17.05 -9.42 -11.05
CA LYS A 183 17.87 -10.22 -11.96
C LYS A 183 18.33 -9.42 -13.19
N VAL A 184 17.42 -8.66 -13.80
CA VAL A 184 17.76 -7.78 -14.94
C VAL A 184 18.75 -6.68 -14.53
N GLN A 185 18.55 -6.05 -13.37
CA GLN A 185 19.47 -5.06 -12.84
C GLN A 185 20.87 -5.65 -12.60
N LEU A 186 20.96 -6.90 -12.15
CA LEU A 186 22.24 -7.60 -12.00
C LEU A 186 22.94 -7.79 -13.35
N VAL A 187 22.22 -8.26 -14.37
CA VAL A 187 22.76 -8.45 -15.73
C VAL A 187 23.24 -7.11 -16.31
N ILE A 188 22.46 -6.03 -16.15
CA ILE A 188 22.86 -4.69 -16.59
C ILE A 188 24.14 -4.24 -15.87
N LYS A 189 24.26 -4.50 -14.56
CA LYS A 189 25.47 -4.17 -13.79
C LYS A 189 26.69 -4.96 -14.28
N ILE A 190 26.54 -6.24 -14.61
CA ILE A 190 27.64 -7.07 -15.15
C ILE A 190 28.07 -6.53 -16.52
N ARG A 191 27.12 -6.28 -17.42
CA ARG A 191 27.39 -5.71 -18.74
C ARG A 191 28.10 -4.35 -18.66
N ASN A 192 27.63 -3.46 -17.79
CA ASN A 192 28.21 -2.13 -17.62
C ASN A 192 29.64 -2.16 -17.03
N ARG A 193 30.05 -3.26 -16.39
CA ARG A 193 31.42 -3.47 -15.89
C ARG A 193 32.39 -3.95 -16.98
N GLY A 194 31.90 -4.34 -18.15
CA GLY A 194 32.74 -4.76 -19.27
C GLY A 194 33.13 -6.25 -19.28
N ALA A 195 32.28 -7.12 -18.71
CA ALA A 195 32.34 -8.56 -18.98
C ALA A 195 31.68 -8.91 -20.32
#